data_AF-A0A0F9E2H0-F1
#
_entry.id   AF-A0A0F9E2H0-F1
#
_cell.length_a   1.000
_cell.length_b   1.000
_cell.length_c   1.000
_cell.angle_alpha   90.00
_cell.angle_beta   90.00
_cell.angle_gamma   90.00
#
_symmetry.space_group_name_H-M   'P 1'
#
loop_
_entity.id
_entity.type
_entity.pdbx_description
1 polymer ?
#
loop_
_entity_poly.entity_id
_entity_poly.type
_entity_poly.pdbx_seq_one_letter_code
_entity_poly.pdbx_strand_id
1 'polypeptide(L)'
;MSQNQDINAVFIQFLHENPEVKIVCFDYFDTLVKRTVMPEATKQIACDQLSLLMNRRFSGFKLYKWRSELEVQICTENASNGGDNEFNLIDFASQFKKLLQKQLTNERFYFSTKDFVEKIINIEIAVEKAVQRPC
;
A
#
# COMPACT_ATOMS: atom_id res chain seq x y z
N MET A 1 -20.70 26.86 -26.69
CA MET A 1 -20.59 25.43 -27.08
C MET A 1 -19.18 25.22 -27.60
N SER A 2 -18.24 24.81 -26.75
CA SER A 2 -16.81 24.76 -27.10
C SER A 2 -16.26 23.34 -27.00
N GLN A 3 -15.91 22.81 -28.18
CA GLN A 3 -14.85 21.86 -28.51
C GLN A 3 -14.44 20.82 -27.45
N ASN A 4 -14.96 19.60 -27.62
CA ASN A 4 -14.29 18.39 -27.14
C ASN A 4 -13.13 18.09 -28.11
N GLN A 5 -11.94 18.65 -27.87
CA GLN A 5 -10.73 18.23 -28.57
C GLN A 5 -10.32 16.85 -28.03
N ASP A 6 -9.98 15.94 -28.94
CA ASP A 6 -9.41 14.64 -28.57
C ASP A 6 -8.04 14.87 -27.92
N ILE A 7 -7.99 14.69 -26.59
CA ILE A 7 -6.80 14.91 -25.76
C ILE A 7 -5.62 14.05 -26.26
N ASN A 8 -5.88 12.88 -26.83
CA ASN A 8 -4.82 12.03 -27.38
C ASN A 8 -4.17 12.68 -28.60
N ALA A 9 -4.96 13.28 -29.49
CA ALA A 9 -4.44 13.97 -30.67
C ALA A 9 -3.59 15.19 -30.27
N VAL A 10 -4.00 15.92 -29.23
CA VAL A 10 -3.24 17.07 -28.70
C VAL A 10 -1.91 16.62 -28.09
N PHE A 11 -1.91 15.54 -27.30
CA PHE A 11 -0.69 15.03 -26.68
C PHE A 11 0.30 14.47 -27.71
N ILE A 12 -0.19 13.71 -28.71
CA ILE A 12 0.65 13.22 -29.80
C ILE A 12 1.23 14.38 -30.61
N GLN A 13 0.43 15.39 -30.93
CA GLN A 13 0.89 16.58 -31.62
C GLN A 13 1.98 17.32 -30.82
N PHE A 14 1.79 17.47 -29.51
CA PHE A 14 2.80 18.04 -28.63
C PHE A 14 4.13 17.27 -28.68
N LEU A 15 4.10 15.93 -28.64
CA LEU A 15 5.32 15.12 -28.75
C LEU A 15 6.00 15.23 -30.12
N HIS A 16 5.21 15.40 -31.19
CA HIS A 16 5.74 15.63 -32.53
C HIS A 16 6.40 17.01 -32.67
N GLU A 17 5.82 18.03 -32.05
CA GLU A 17 6.34 19.40 -32.06
C GLU A 17 7.58 19.59 -31.16
N ASN A 18 7.77 18.71 -30.18
CA ASN A 18 8.85 18.78 -29.19
C ASN A 18 9.70 17.48 -29.19
N PRO A 19 10.42 17.18 -30.29
CA PRO A 19 11.17 15.93 -30.45
C PRO A 19 12.34 15.76 -29.47
N GLU A 20 12.72 16.81 -28.74
CA GLU A 20 13.71 16.78 -27.66
C GLU A 20 13.19 16.14 -26.37
N VAL A 21 11.87 15.97 -26.23
CA VAL A 21 11.26 15.26 -25.10
C VAL A 21 11.61 13.78 -25.21
N LYS A 22 12.53 13.31 -24.35
CA LYS A 22 12.99 11.92 -24.31
C LYS A 22 12.34 11.08 -23.21
N ILE A 23 11.74 11.74 -22.22
CA ILE A 23 11.21 11.11 -21.02
C ILE A 23 9.82 11.66 -20.77
N VAL A 24 8.87 10.75 -20.58
CA VAL A 24 7.51 11.07 -20.12
C VAL A 24 7.29 10.32 -18.81
N CYS A 25 6.93 11.07 -17.77
CA CYS A 25 6.63 10.52 -16.46
C CYS A 25 5.12 10.49 -16.26
N PHE A 26 4.60 9.33 -15.88
CA PHE A 26 3.21 9.17 -15.49
C PHE A 26 3.15 8.84 -14.00
N ASP A 27 2.20 9.44 -13.29
CA ASP A 27 1.76 8.83 -12.04
C ASP A 27 1.12 7.47 -12.36
N TYR A 28 1.17 6.53 -11.42
CA TYR A 28 0.56 5.22 -11.59
C TYR A 28 -0.92 5.26 -11.23
N PHE A 29 -1.22 5.73 -10.02
CA PHE A 29 -2.57 5.69 -9.48
C PHE A 29 -3.41 6.86 -9.99
N ASP A 30 -4.67 6.57 -10.30
CA ASP A 30 -5.63 7.53 -10.83
C ASP A 30 -5.21 8.20 -12.16
N THR A 31 -4.12 7.69 -12.76
CA THR A 31 -3.57 8.07 -14.07
C THR A 31 -3.52 6.86 -15.00
N LEU A 32 -2.78 5.80 -14.63
CA LEU A 32 -2.71 4.55 -15.42
C LEU A 32 -3.71 3.50 -14.96
N VAL A 33 -3.99 3.46 -13.65
CA VAL A 33 -4.97 2.55 -13.05
C VAL A 33 -5.92 3.30 -12.13
N LYS A 34 -7.21 2.93 -12.17
CA LYS A 34 -8.22 3.40 -11.22
C LYS A 34 -8.38 2.38 -10.10
N ARG A 35 -8.65 2.87 -8.89
CA ARG A 35 -9.06 2.01 -7.77
C ARG A 35 -10.59 2.03 -7.63
N THR A 36 -11.19 0.89 -7.30
CA THR A 36 -12.63 0.81 -6.97
C THR A 36 -12.92 1.21 -5.54
N VAL A 37 -11.90 1.42 -4.72
CA VAL A 37 -11.99 1.82 -3.31
C VAL A 37 -10.93 2.88 -2.98
N MET A 38 -11.14 3.62 -1.90
CA MET A 38 -10.14 4.54 -1.36
C MET A 38 -8.90 3.77 -0.90
N PRO A 39 -7.68 4.35 -1.01
CA PRO A 39 -6.46 3.68 -0.56
C PRO A 39 -6.51 3.24 0.91
N GLU A 40 -7.20 3.98 1.78
CA GLU A 40 -7.35 3.54 3.18
C GLU A 40 -8.17 2.25 3.34
N ALA A 41 -9.12 1.99 2.42
CA ALA A 41 -9.91 0.78 2.44
C ALA A 41 -9.07 -0.46 2.07
N THR A 42 -8.01 -0.32 1.26
CA THR A 42 -7.13 -1.47 0.93
C THR A 42 -6.40 -1.96 2.19
N LYS A 43 -5.96 -1.04 3.06
CA LYS A 43 -5.37 -1.36 4.37
C LYS A 43 -6.34 -2.13 5.27
N GLN A 44 -7.61 -1.75 5.29
CA GLN A 44 -8.64 -2.43 6.07
C GLN A 44 -8.89 -3.85 5.57
N ILE A 45 -9.04 -4.02 4.24
CA ILE A 45 -9.22 -5.33 3.61
C ILE A 45 -8.00 -6.23 3.87
N ALA A 46 -6.78 -5.68 3.79
CA ALA A 46 -5.56 -6.41 4.11
C ALA A 46 -5.55 -6.90 5.58
N CYS A 47 -6.00 -6.06 6.51
CA CYS A 47 -6.14 -6.44 7.92
C CYS A 47 -7.21 -7.51 8.15
N ASP A 48 -8.32 -7.49 7.41
CA ASP A 48 -9.32 -8.56 7.43
C ASP A 48 -8.76 -9.89 6.91
N GLN A 49 -7.98 -9.86 5.82
CA GLN A 49 -7.31 -11.07 5.30
C GLN A 49 -6.27 -11.61 6.29
N LEU A 50 -5.50 -10.73 6.94
CA LEU A 50 -4.57 -11.13 7.99
C LEU A 50 -5.29 -11.75 9.19
N SER A 51 -6.45 -11.18 9.58
CA SER A 51 -7.30 -11.75 10.63
C SER A 51 -7.66 -13.20 10.30
N LEU A 52 -8.12 -13.47 9.08
CA LEU A 52 -8.44 -14.82 8.62
C LEU A 52 -7.23 -15.75 8.66
N LEU A 53 -6.08 -15.30 8.16
CA LEU A 53 -4.83 -16.06 8.17
C LEU A 53 -4.37 -16.44 9.59
N MET A 54 -4.68 -15.58 10.56
CA MET A 54 -4.40 -15.80 11.98
C MET A 54 -5.55 -16.51 12.72
N ASN A 55 -6.42 -17.23 12.01
CA ASN A 55 -7.58 -17.92 12.56
C ASN A 55 -8.48 -17.02 13.41
N ARG A 56 -8.67 -15.76 12.97
CA ARG A 56 -9.47 -14.72 13.63
C ARG A 56 -9.07 -14.40 15.05
N ARG A 57 -7.82 -14.69 15.42
CA ARG A 57 -7.28 -14.41 16.76
C ARG A 57 -7.33 -12.92 17.13
N PHE A 58 -7.22 -12.06 16.13
CA PHE A 58 -7.52 -10.64 16.22
C PHE A 58 -8.54 -10.29 15.15
N SER A 59 -9.48 -9.38 15.43
CA SER A 59 -10.36 -8.84 14.39
C SER A 59 -9.57 -7.95 13.43
N GLY A 60 -10.02 -7.85 12.17
CA GLY A 60 -9.38 -6.97 11.19
C GLY A 60 -9.39 -5.51 11.64
N PHE A 61 -10.48 -5.03 12.26
CA PHE A 61 -10.53 -3.70 12.88
C PHE A 61 -9.44 -3.49 13.94
N LYS A 62 -9.19 -4.47 14.80
CA LYS A 62 -8.14 -4.38 15.82
C LYS A 62 -6.74 -4.36 15.20
N LEU A 63 -6.51 -5.22 14.20
CA LEU A 63 -5.27 -5.23 13.43
C LEU A 63 -5.04 -3.90 12.69
N TYR A 64 -6.09 -3.34 12.11
CA TYR A 64 -6.05 -2.06 11.41
C TYR A 64 -5.71 -0.90 12.34
N LYS A 65 -6.27 -0.87 13.56
CA LYS A 65 -5.92 0.13 14.57
C LYS A 65 -4.44 0.05 14.92
N TRP A 66 -3.93 -1.14 15.22
CA TRP A 66 -2.50 -1.33 15.52
C TRP A 66 -1.58 -1.01 14.35
N ARG A 67 -2.01 -1.33 13.12
CA ARG A 67 -1.30 -0.92 11.91
C ARG A 67 -1.17 0.59 11.85
N SER A 68 -2.28 1.32 12.03
CA SER A 68 -2.32 2.78 11.91
C SER A 68 -1.42 3.45 12.95
N GLU A 69 -1.46 2.96 14.20
CA GLU A 69 -0.59 3.43 15.28
C GLU A 69 0.90 3.19 14.96
N LEU A 70 1.23 2.01 14.43
CA LEU A 70 2.60 1.65 14.07
C LEU A 70 3.11 2.43 12.85
N GLU A 71 2.27 2.67 11.84
CA GLU A 71 2.60 3.47 10.65
C GLU A 71 2.98 4.90 11.06
N VAL A 72 2.17 5.53 11.93
CA VAL A 72 2.47 6.86 12.49
C VAL A 72 3.78 6.86 13.25
N GLN A 73 4.03 5.84 14.07
CA GLN A 73 5.29 5.70 14.81
C GLN A 73 6.48 5.62 13.85
N ILE A 74 6.44 4.75 12.85
CA ILE A 74 7.53 4.57 11.87
C ILE A 74 7.80 5.86 11.09
N CYS A 75 6.76 6.53 10.60
CA CYS A 75 6.93 7.80 9.88
C CYS A 75 7.54 8.88 10.79
N THR A 76 7.10 8.96 12.05
CA THR A 76 7.66 9.92 13.02
C THR A 76 9.13 9.65 13.31
N GLU A 77 9.50 8.37 13.48
CA GLU A 77 10.88 7.95 13.70
C GLU A 77 11.75 8.28 12.47
N ASN A 78 11.28 7.98 11.26
CA ASN A 78 11.99 8.29 10.01
C ASN A 78 12.26 9.79 9.85
N ALA A 79 11.24 10.63 10.08
CA ALA A 79 11.37 12.08 10.05
C ALA A 79 12.42 12.59 11.05
N SER A 80 12.41 12.05 12.28
CA SER A 80 13.33 12.45 13.34
C SER A 80 14.80 12.10 13.03
N ASN A 81 15.02 11.08 12.21
CA ASN A 81 16.35 10.65 11.78
C ASN A 81 16.88 11.39 10.54
N GLY A 82 16.18 12.44 10.09
CA GLY A 82 16.52 13.19 8.88
C GLY A 82 16.22 12.43 7.58
N GLY A 83 15.44 11.35 7.66
CA GLY A 83 14.94 10.62 6.50
C GLY A 83 13.65 11.23 5.94
N ASP A 84 13.22 10.71 4.80
CA ASP A 84 11.94 11.07 4.21
C ASP A 84 10.77 10.43 4.99
N ASN A 85 9.56 10.99 4.87
CA ASN A 85 8.34 10.46 5.49
C ASN A 85 7.82 9.18 4.80
N GLU A 86 8.72 8.41 4.18
CA GLU A 86 8.36 7.23 3.42
C GLU A 86 8.08 6.03 4.32
N PHE A 87 6.99 5.34 4.00
CA PHE A 87 6.58 4.09 4.61
C PHE A 87 7.20 2.92 3.84
N ASN A 88 8.02 2.11 4.51
CA ASN A 88 8.53 0.87 3.95
C ASN A 88 7.73 -0.35 4.46
N LEU A 89 7.09 -1.08 3.56
CA LEU A 89 6.24 -2.22 3.91
C LEU A 89 6.99 -3.38 4.56
N ILE A 90 8.26 -3.62 4.17
CA ILE A 90 9.10 -4.69 4.72
C ILE A 90 9.46 -4.39 6.18
N ASP A 91 9.86 -3.14 6.45
CA ASP A 91 10.18 -2.68 7.79
C ASP A 91 8.94 -2.69 8.67
N PHE A 92 7.81 -2.18 8.16
CA PHE A 92 6.52 -2.27 8.82
C PHE A 92 6.17 -3.71 9.19
N ALA A 93 6.21 -4.65 8.24
CA ALA A 93 5.79 -6.03 8.48
C ALA A 93 6.65 -6.71 9.57
N SER A 94 7.95 -6.41 9.59
CA SER A 94 8.88 -6.90 10.61
C SER A 94 8.54 -6.35 12.00
N GLN A 95 8.22 -5.06 12.11
CA GLN A 95 7.83 -4.44 13.37
C GLN A 95 6.43 -4.87 13.83
N PHE A 96 5.51 -5.02 12.88
CA PHE A 96 4.13 -5.42 13.14
C PHE A 96 4.08 -6.83 13.72
N LYS A 97 4.92 -7.75 13.23
CA LYS A 97 5.11 -9.07 13.87
C LYS A 97 5.50 -8.96 15.34
N LYS A 98 6.48 -8.11 15.66
CA LYS A 98 6.95 -7.92 17.05
C LYS A 98 5.82 -7.39 17.92
N LEU A 99 5.04 -6.44 17.40
CA LEU A 99 3.85 -5.92 18.08
C LEU A 99 2.84 -7.04 18.35
N LEU A 100 2.46 -7.80 17.33
CA LEU A 100 1.51 -8.90 17.48
C LEU A 100 2.02 -9.96 18.46
N GLN A 101 3.30 -10.33 18.40
CA GLN A 101 3.88 -11.29 19.33
C GLN A 101 3.79 -10.84 20.80
N LYS A 102 3.94 -9.54 21.07
CA LYS A 102 3.74 -8.98 22.43
C LYS A 102 2.29 -9.09 22.90
N GLN A 103 1.31 -9.03 21.99
CA GLN A 103 -0.12 -9.11 22.32
C GLN A 103 -0.60 -10.54 22.62
N LEU A 104 0.19 -11.55 22.27
CA LEU A 104 -0.18 -12.97 22.32
C LEU A 104 0.39 -13.68 23.56
N THR A 105 0.62 -12.96 24.66
CA THR A 105 1.29 -13.43 25.89
C THR A 105 1.14 -14.93 26.15
N ASN A 106 2.26 -15.66 26.11
CA ASN A 106 2.40 -17.11 26.32
C ASN A 106 2.00 -18.05 25.16
N GLU A 107 1.62 -17.53 24.00
CA GLU A 107 1.34 -18.35 22.83
C GLU A 107 2.41 -18.20 21.74
N ARG A 108 2.73 -19.30 21.06
CA ARG A 108 3.70 -19.29 19.97
C ARG A 108 3.11 -18.58 18.76
N PHE A 109 3.85 -17.58 18.27
CA PHE A 109 3.62 -17.03 16.93
C PHE A 109 4.24 -17.98 15.91
N TYR A 110 3.40 -18.69 15.15
CA TYR A 110 3.84 -19.79 14.30
C TYR A 110 4.63 -19.36 13.05
N PHE A 111 4.58 -18.09 12.67
CA PHE A 111 5.32 -17.59 11.52
C PHE A 111 6.73 -17.16 11.94
N SER A 112 7.73 -17.60 11.18
CA SER A 112 9.05 -16.95 11.23
C SER A 112 8.92 -15.49 10.79
N THR A 113 9.92 -14.65 11.07
CA THR A 113 9.87 -13.25 10.63
C THR A 113 9.79 -13.14 9.11
N LYS A 114 10.58 -13.96 8.40
CA LYS A 114 10.58 -14.00 6.94
C LYS A 114 9.21 -14.41 6.39
N ASP A 115 8.64 -15.51 6.90
CA ASP A 115 7.33 -16.00 6.43
C ASP A 115 6.22 -14.98 6.68
N PHE A 116 6.26 -14.29 7.81
CA PHE A 116 5.27 -13.27 8.14
C PHE A 116 5.37 -12.07 7.19
N VAL A 117 6.58 -11.57 6.94
CA VAL A 117 6.82 -10.46 6.01
C VAL A 117 6.31 -10.83 4.61
N GLU A 118 6.67 -12.01 4.11
CA GLU A 118 6.20 -12.49 2.82
C GLU A 118 4.66 -12.59 2.76
N LYS A 119 4.02 -13.07 3.83
CA LYS A 119 2.55 -13.14 3.93
C LYS A 119 1.91 -11.76 3.89
N ILE A 120 2.45 -10.78 4.60
CA ILE A 120 1.94 -9.39 4.56
C ILE A 120 2.06 -8.81 3.15
N ILE A 121 3.24 -8.93 2.52
CA ILE A 121 3.46 -8.44 1.15
C ILE A 121 2.48 -9.08 0.18
N ASN A 122 2.29 -10.40 0.25
CA ASN A 122 1.38 -11.12 -0.62
C ASN A 122 -0.08 -10.70 -0.42
N ILE A 123 -0.50 -10.46 0.83
CA ILE A 123 -1.84 -9.93 1.13
C ILE A 123 -2.01 -8.55 0.50
N GLU A 124 -1.06 -7.63 0.72
CA GLU A 124 -1.14 -6.25 0.20
C GLU A 124 -1.22 -6.23 -1.33
N ILE A 125 -0.34 -6.98 -2.00
CA ILE A 125 -0.34 -7.08 -3.46
C ILE A 125 -1.65 -7.69 -3.97
N ALA A 126 -2.17 -8.72 -3.30
CA ALA A 126 -3.42 -9.35 -3.70
C ALA A 126 -4.61 -8.39 -3.57
N VAL A 127 -4.68 -7.62 -2.48
CA VAL A 127 -5.72 -6.61 -2.26
C VAL A 127 -5.62 -5.49 -3.29
N GLU A 128 -4.43 -4.94 -3.51
CA GLU A 128 -4.19 -3.88 -4.50
C GLU A 128 -4.61 -4.34 -5.90
N LYS A 129 -4.22 -5.54 -6.33
CA LYS A 129 -4.64 -6.09 -7.62
C LYS A 129 -6.15 -6.30 -7.72
N ALA A 130 -6.82 -6.68 -6.63
CA ALA A 130 -8.24 -6.95 -6.63
C ALA A 130 -9.10 -5.69 -6.77
N VAL A 131 -8.59 -4.52 -6.34
CA VAL A 131 -9.31 -3.25 -6.39
C VAL A 131 -8.91 -2.36 -7.57
N GLN A 132 -7.87 -2.71 -8.30
CA GLN A 132 -7.37 -1.93 -9.44
C GLN A 132 -8.05 -2.33 -10.75
N ARG A 133 -8.25 -1.35 -11.63
CA ARG A 133 -8.69 -1.55 -13.02
C ARG A 133 -7.89 -0.62 -13.96
N PRO A 134 -7.62 -1.04 -15.21
CA PRO A 134 -7.05 -0.14 -16.21
C PRO A 134 -7.91 1.13 -16.37
N CYS A 135 -7.26 2.28 -16.52
CA CYS A 135 -7.93 3.56 -16.73
C CYS A 135 -8.68 3.64 -18.05
#